data_AF-A0A7C2DMQ1-F1
#
_entry.id   AF-A0A7C2DMQ1-F1
#
_cell.length_a   1.000
_cell.length_b   1.000
_cell.length_c   1.000
_cell.angle_alpha   90.00
_cell.angle_beta   90.00
_cell.angle_gamma   90.00
#
_symmetry.space_group_name_H-M   'P 1'
#
loop_
_entity.id
_entity.type
_entity.pdbx_description
1 polymer ?
#
loop_
_entity_poly.entity_id
_entity_poly.type
_entity_poly.pdbx_seq_one_letter_code
_entity_poly.pdbx_strand_id
1 'polypeptide(L)'
;MMRAAGAWILAAALAAGLSGIAAAHAATFDTSLTLRRSPTGTVAPGTTVVFKGRLLSDNDRCVRNSRIQLILVGQGVVAKTRTDGRGRYSFEQVVNETSRWRTRFKGKVLTAEHPHNHTCASSRSDVVRVRVA
;
A
#
# COMPACT_ATOMS: atom_id res chain seq x y z
N MET A 1 -18.90 57.61 -57.78
CA MET A 1 -18.89 58.08 -56.37
C MET A 1 -19.68 57.09 -55.53
N MET A 2 -19.08 56.71 -54.40
CA MET A 2 -19.38 55.60 -53.48
C MET A 2 -20.86 55.26 -53.22
N ARG A 3 -21.16 53.96 -53.12
CA ARG A 3 -21.69 53.36 -51.87
C ARG A 3 -21.41 51.86 -51.82
N ALA A 4 -20.68 51.48 -50.77
CA ALA A 4 -20.02 50.21 -50.58
C ALA A 4 -20.99 49.06 -50.31
N ALA A 5 -20.73 47.94 -50.97
CA ALA A 5 -21.21 46.62 -50.60
C ALA A 5 -20.46 46.14 -49.34
N GLY A 6 -21.15 45.48 -48.43
CA GLY A 6 -20.53 44.97 -47.21
C GLY A 6 -21.51 44.17 -46.35
N ALA A 7 -22.14 43.14 -46.92
CA ALA A 7 -22.82 42.11 -46.15
C ALA A 7 -21.79 41.01 -45.82
N TRP A 8 -21.19 41.07 -44.64
CA TRP A 8 -20.42 39.97 -44.07
C TRP A 8 -21.23 39.36 -42.93
N ILE A 9 -21.96 38.31 -43.23
CA ILE A 9 -22.50 37.36 -42.26
C ILE A 9 -21.71 36.06 -42.43
N LEU A 10 -21.43 35.40 -41.30
CA LEU A 10 -20.73 34.12 -41.10
C LEU A 10 -19.19 34.20 -41.20
N ALA A 11 -18.41 33.64 -40.28
CA ALA A 11 -18.65 32.43 -39.51
C ALA A 11 -18.06 32.50 -38.09
N ALA A 12 -18.90 32.35 -37.07
CA ALA A 12 -18.51 31.89 -35.75
C ALA A 12 -18.43 30.35 -35.82
N ALA A 13 -17.33 29.81 -36.33
CA ALA A 13 -17.10 28.37 -36.40
C ALA A 13 -16.22 27.92 -35.23
N LEU A 14 -16.87 27.26 -34.27
CA LEU A 14 -16.37 26.21 -33.38
C LEU A 14 -14.85 26.17 -33.11
N ALA A 15 -14.43 26.76 -32.00
CA ALA A 15 -13.26 26.28 -31.24
C ALA A 15 -13.70 25.55 -29.96
N ALA A 16 -14.81 24.81 -30.02
CA ALA A 16 -15.23 23.87 -28.99
C ALA A 16 -14.63 22.49 -29.31
N GLY A 17 -13.32 22.36 -29.17
CA GLY A 17 -12.61 21.11 -29.45
C GLY A 17 -11.43 20.98 -28.53
N LEU A 18 -11.44 19.93 -27.71
CA LEU A 18 -10.40 19.49 -26.76
C LEU A 18 -10.48 20.05 -25.33
N SER A 19 -11.69 20.18 -24.77
CA SER A 19 -11.86 19.96 -23.33
C SER A 19 -11.74 18.45 -23.06
N GLY A 20 -10.56 17.88 -23.28
CA GLY A 20 -10.23 16.58 -22.72
C GLY A 20 -10.30 16.76 -21.22
N ILE A 21 -11.42 16.39 -20.61
CA ILE A 21 -11.62 16.46 -19.18
C ILE A 21 -10.63 15.44 -18.60
N ALA A 22 -9.42 15.86 -18.29
CA ALA A 22 -8.54 15.09 -17.43
C ALA A 22 -9.26 15.04 -16.09
N ALA A 23 -10.05 13.98 -15.89
CA ALA A 23 -10.84 13.82 -14.69
C ALA A 23 -9.89 13.74 -13.50
N ALA A 24 -9.84 14.83 -12.72
CA ALA A 24 -9.24 14.85 -11.40
C ALA A 24 -9.81 13.69 -10.59
N HIS A 25 -8.98 12.73 -10.21
CA HIS A 25 -9.42 11.66 -9.32
C HIS A 25 -8.30 11.23 -8.39
N ALA A 26 -8.65 11.17 -7.10
CA ALA A 26 -7.85 10.50 -6.10
C ALA A 26 -8.34 9.06 -5.97
N ALA A 27 -7.42 8.10 -5.92
CA ALA A 27 -7.72 6.70 -5.70
C ALA A 27 -6.97 6.21 -4.46
N THR A 28 -7.69 5.59 -3.53
CA THR A 28 -7.10 4.90 -2.38
C THR A 28 -7.44 3.43 -2.49
N PHE A 29 -6.40 2.59 -2.53
CA PHE A 29 -6.54 1.15 -2.59
C PHE A 29 -6.38 0.57 -1.19
N ASP A 30 -7.39 -0.16 -0.73
CA ASP A 30 -7.33 -0.84 0.55
C ASP A 30 -6.27 -1.94 0.54
N THR A 31 -5.71 -2.17 1.73
CA THR A 31 -4.75 -3.25 1.93
C THR A 31 -5.05 -4.03 3.19
N SER A 32 -4.67 -5.30 3.21
CA SER A 32 -4.73 -6.15 4.41
C SER A 32 -3.46 -6.97 4.58
N LEU A 33 -3.13 -7.27 5.84
CA LEU A 33 -1.94 -8.04 6.20
C LEU A 33 -2.33 -9.31 6.93
N THR A 34 -1.77 -10.42 6.48
CA THR A 34 -1.81 -11.69 7.21
C THR A 34 -0.48 -11.92 7.93
N LEU A 35 -0.50 -12.58 9.09
CA LEU A 35 0.70 -12.98 9.82
C LEU A 35 0.50 -14.37 10.41
N ARG A 36 1.47 -15.24 10.20
CA ARG A 36 1.55 -16.58 10.77
C ARG A 36 2.97 -16.81 11.27
N ARG A 37 3.14 -17.75 12.19
CA ARG A 37 4.45 -18.15 12.69
C ARG A 37 4.73 -19.64 12.48
N SER A 38 6.00 -19.99 12.49
CA SER A 38 6.49 -21.36 12.57
C SER A 38 7.75 -21.39 13.45
N PRO A 39 7.90 -22.33 14.38
CA PRO A 39 6.92 -23.35 14.77
C PRO A 39 5.69 -22.76 15.48
N THR A 40 4.60 -23.53 15.50
CA THR A 40 3.39 -23.26 16.29
C THR A 40 3.51 -23.84 17.70
N GLY A 41 2.54 -23.57 18.59
CA GLY A 41 2.57 -24.11 19.95
C GLY A 41 3.56 -23.39 20.88
N THR A 42 3.93 -24.06 21.98
CA THR A 42 4.95 -23.57 22.92
C THR A 42 6.34 -23.94 22.41
N VAL A 43 7.32 -23.05 22.56
CA VAL A 43 8.70 -23.23 22.10
C VAL A 43 9.67 -23.01 23.26
N ALA A 44 10.85 -23.63 23.19
CA ALA A 44 11.89 -23.39 24.19
C ALA A 44 12.52 -22.00 24.02
N PRO A 45 13.11 -21.40 25.08
CA PRO A 45 13.95 -20.22 24.96
C PRO A 45 15.08 -20.41 23.93
N GLY A 46 15.40 -19.37 23.17
CA GLY A 46 16.40 -19.44 22.10
C GLY A 46 15.88 -20.02 20.78
N THR A 47 14.61 -20.42 20.69
CA THR A 47 14.04 -20.93 19.44
C THR A 47 13.99 -19.84 18.37
N THR A 48 14.43 -20.15 17.15
CA THR A 48 14.19 -19.29 16.00
C THR A 48 12.77 -19.47 15.48
N VAL A 49 11.99 -18.40 15.51
CA VAL A 49 10.62 -18.35 14.99
C VAL A 49 10.61 -17.59 13.67
N VAL A 50 10.05 -18.22 12.65
CA VAL A 50 9.80 -17.61 11.34
C VAL A 50 8.41 -17.01 11.32
N PHE A 51 8.32 -15.70 11.19
CA PHE A 51 7.08 -14.96 10.96
C PHE A 51 6.88 -14.74 9.47
N LYS A 52 5.81 -15.28 8.90
CA LYS A 52 5.50 -15.19 7.47
C LYS A 52 4.10 -14.65 7.23
N GLY A 53 3.92 -13.92 6.14
CA GLY A 53 2.64 -13.32 5.82
C GLY A 53 2.55 -12.84 4.39
N ARG A 54 1.41 -12.21 4.08
CA ARG A 54 1.12 -11.62 2.78
C ARG A 54 0.41 -10.28 2.95
N LEU A 55 0.83 -9.28 2.17
CA LEU A 55 0.11 -8.04 1.90
C LEU A 55 -0.83 -8.27 0.73
N LEU A 56 -2.11 -7.98 0.92
CA LEU A 56 -3.16 -8.13 -0.08
C LEU A 56 -3.71 -6.75 -0.44
N SER A 57 -4.08 -6.58 -1.70
CA SER A 57 -4.75 -5.41 -2.26
C SER A 57 -5.26 -5.77 -3.64
N ASP A 58 -6.31 -5.08 -4.10
CA ASP A 58 -6.81 -5.22 -5.47
C ASP A 58 -5.89 -4.53 -6.50
N ASN A 59 -4.90 -3.77 -6.03
CA ASN A 59 -3.88 -3.13 -6.87
C ASN A 59 -2.49 -3.74 -6.64
N ASP A 60 -1.95 -4.38 -7.66
CA ASP A 60 -0.63 -5.01 -7.62
C ASP A 60 0.51 -4.04 -7.26
N ARG A 61 0.38 -2.76 -7.61
CA ARG A 61 1.40 -1.74 -7.24
C ARG A 61 1.47 -1.51 -5.74
N CYS A 62 0.39 -1.82 -5.01
CA CYS A 62 0.36 -1.76 -3.56
C CYS A 62 1.04 -2.95 -2.89
N VAL A 63 1.03 -4.13 -3.52
CA VAL A 63 1.59 -5.34 -2.90
C VAL A 63 3.07 -5.53 -3.19
N ARG A 64 3.58 -5.12 -4.36
CA ARG A 64 4.96 -5.40 -4.76
C ARG A 64 5.95 -4.42 -4.14
N ASN A 65 7.07 -4.96 -3.65
CA ASN A 65 8.18 -4.19 -3.09
C ASN A 65 7.72 -3.18 -2.02
N SER A 66 6.78 -3.59 -1.18
CA SER A 66 6.20 -2.78 -0.11
C SER A 66 6.87 -3.08 1.21
N ARG A 67 7.19 -2.03 1.97
CA ARG A 67 7.92 -2.15 3.23
C ARG A 67 6.98 -2.61 4.35
N ILE A 68 7.27 -3.77 4.93
CA ILE A 68 6.55 -4.34 6.07
C ILE A 68 7.40 -4.19 7.33
N GLN A 69 6.77 -3.80 8.43
CA GLN A 69 7.41 -3.70 9.74
C GLN A 69 6.95 -4.87 10.61
N LEU A 70 7.88 -5.56 11.27
CA LEU A 70 7.59 -6.47 12.37
C LEU A 70 7.61 -5.69 13.68
N ILE A 71 6.57 -5.88 14.49
CA ILE A 71 6.36 -5.17 15.75
C ILE A 71 6.26 -6.19 16.86
N LEU A 72 7.11 -6.04 17.88
CA LEU A 72 6.96 -6.68 19.18
C LEU A 72 6.08 -5.78 20.06
N VAL A 73 4.90 -6.28 20.43
CA VAL A 73 3.90 -5.52 21.18
C VAL A 73 4.46 -5.15 22.56
N GLY A 74 4.58 -3.86 22.82
CA GLY A 74 5.21 -3.31 24.04
C GLY A 74 6.59 -2.70 23.79
N GLN A 75 7.30 -3.13 22.73
CA GLN A 75 8.64 -2.62 22.39
C GLN A 75 8.68 -1.82 21.08
N GLY A 76 7.74 -2.05 20.16
CA GLY A 76 7.65 -1.33 18.90
C GLY A 76 8.26 -2.08 17.72
N VAL A 77 8.77 -1.35 16.73
CA VAL A 77 9.29 -1.94 15.48
C VAL A 77 10.67 -2.53 15.72
N VAL A 78 10.82 -3.83 15.48
CA VAL A 78 12.07 -4.57 15.72
C VAL A 78 12.74 -5.05 14.44
N ALA A 79 11.97 -5.19 13.35
CA ALA A 79 12.52 -5.51 12.04
C ALA A 79 11.70 -4.91 10.90
N LYS A 80 12.31 -4.81 9.72
CA LYS A 80 11.66 -4.36 8.48
C LYS A 80 12.08 -5.27 7.34
N THR A 81 11.14 -5.59 6.46
CA THR A 81 11.42 -6.33 5.22
C THR A 81 10.60 -5.74 4.07
N ARG A 82 10.78 -6.27 2.86
CA ARG A 82 10.00 -5.91 1.69
C ARG A 82 9.23 -7.12 1.18
N THR A 83 8.03 -6.86 0.66
CA THR A 83 7.25 -7.90 0.00
C THR A 83 7.83 -8.26 -1.36
N ASP A 84 7.67 -9.52 -1.76
CA ASP A 84 7.96 -9.99 -3.10
C ASP A 84 6.89 -9.55 -4.13
N GLY A 85 7.04 -10.01 -5.38
CA GLY A 85 6.12 -9.74 -6.47
C GLY A 85 4.67 -10.23 -6.24
N ARG A 86 4.42 -11.06 -5.24
CA ARG A 86 3.10 -11.57 -4.88
C ARG A 86 2.63 -11.08 -3.50
N GLY A 87 3.33 -10.10 -2.91
CA GLY A 87 2.99 -9.54 -1.61
C GLY A 87 3.48 -10.35 -0.40
N ARG A 88 4.24 -11.43 -0.60
CA ARG A 88 4.72 -12.29 0.51
C ARG A 88 5.92 -11.67 1.20
N TYR A 89 6.04 -11.91 2.50
CA TYR A 89 7.15 -11.45 3.31
C TYR A 89 7.45 -12.44 4.44
N SER A 90 8.68 -12.39 4.96
CA SER A 90 9.10 -13.18 6.12
C SER A 90 10.09 -12.43 7.01
N PHE A 91 10.16 -12.85 8.27
CA PHE A 91 11.14 -12.44 9.27
C PHE A 91 11.56 -13.67 10.08
N GLU A 92 12.79 -13.69 10.54
CA GLU A 92 13.29 -14.68 11.51
C GLU A 92 13.66 -13.95 12.79
N GLN A 93 13.25 -14.49 13.94
CA GLN A 93 13.52 -13.91 15.25
C GLN A 93 13.80 -15.01 16.26
N VAL A 94 14.86 -14.85 17.04
CA VAL A 94 15.11 -15.67 18.22
C VAL A 94 14.21 -15.17 19.35
N VAL A 95 13.45 -16.07 19.97
CA VAL A 95 12.56 -15.73 21.08
C VAL A 95 13.06 -16.35 22.38
N ASN A 96 13.15 -15.55 23.44
CA ASN A 96 13.57 -16.00 24.76
C ASN A 96 12.44 -15.98 25.79
N GLU A 97 11.35 -15.28 25.49
CA GLU A 97 10.22 -15.10 26.40
C GLU A 97 8.88 -15.07 25.65
N THR A 98 7.81 -15.34 26.40
CA THR A 98 6.45 -15.29 25.86
C THR A 98 6.13 -13.87 25.39
N SER A 99 5.83 -13.73 24.11
CA SER A 99 5.76 -12.44 23.43
C SER A 99 4.61 -12.38 22.42
N ARG A 100 4.21 -11.16 22.06
CA ARG A 100 3.12 -10.88 21.11
C ARG A 100 3.65 -10.08 19.94
N TRP A 101 3.34 -10.51 18.73
CA TRP A 101 3.92 -9.99 17.50
C TRP A 101 2.82 -9.57 16.55
N ARG A 102 3.04 -8.52 15.78
CA ARG A 102 2.19 -8.13 14.66
C ARG A 102 3.02 -7.50 13.56
N THR A 103 2.44 -7.35 12.39
CA THR A 103 3.06 -6.61 11.29
C THR A 103 2.26 -5.37 10.93
N ARG A 104 2.95 -4.38 10.37
CA ARG A 104 2.36 -3.13 9.91
C ARG A 104 2.89 -2.77 8.53
N PHE A 105 1.98 -2.37 7.66
CA PHE A 105 2.25 -1.66 6.42
C PHE A 105 1.80 -0.21 6.62
N LYS A 106 2.68 0.76 6.34
CA LYS A 106 2.41 2.19 6.58
C LYS A 106 1.60 2.85 5.46
N GLY A 107 1.21 2.11 4.42
CA GLY A 107 0.71 2.69 3.19
C GLY A 107 1.86 3.01 2.22
N LYS A 108 1.50 3.35 0.99
CA LYS A 108 2.44 3.68 -0.09
C LYS A 108 1.76 4.67 -1.03
N VAL A 109 2.44 5.76 -1.35
CA VAL A 109 1.98 6.67 -2.41
C VAL A 109 2.47 6.10 -3.74
N LEU A 110 1.55 5.90 -4.69
CA LEU A 110 1.85 5.39 -6.02
C LEU A 110 2.09 6.53 -7.01
N THR A 111 1.26 7.56 -6.96
CA THR A 111 1.42 8.81 -7.72
C THR A 111 1.03 9.96 -6.81
N ALA A 112 1.81 11.04 -6.85
CA ALA A 112 1.59 12.25 -6.06
C ALA A 112 1.44 13.48 -6.97
N GLU A 113 0.85 13.28 -8.15
CA GLU A 113 0.67 14.35 -9.13
C GLU A 113 -0.76 14.88 -9.00
N HIS A 114 -0.93 16.19 -8.79
CA HIS A 114 -2.27 16.78 -8.78
C HIS A 114 -2.75 16.93 -10.24
N PRO A 115 -3.94 16.43 -10.60
CA PRO A 115 -5.02 15.97 -9.71
C PRO A 115 -5.16 14.44 -9.54
N HIS A 116 -4.18 13.64 -9.97
CA HIS A 116 -4.15 12.17 -9.95
C HIS A 116 -3.34 11.59 -8.76
N ASN A 117 -3.90 11.66 -7.55
CA ASN A 117 -3.26 11.12 -6.35
C ASN A 117 -3.69 9.66 -6.09
N HIS A 118 -2.78 8.70 -6.24
CA HIS A 118 -3.06 7.29 -6.01
C HIS A 118 -2.28 6.79 -4.80
N THR A 119 -2.98 6.25 -3.81
CA THR A 119 -2.37 5.78 -2.56
C THR A 119 -2.83 4.37 -2.19
N CYS A 120 -1.99 3.65 -1.48
CA CYS A 120 -2.31 2.38 -0.84
C CYS A 120 -2.52 2.65 0.65
N ALA A 121 -3.68 2.26 1.17
CA ALA A 121 -4.03 2.44 2.57
C ALA A 121 -3.07 1.66 3.48
N SER A 122 -2.85 2.17 4.70
CA SER A 122 -2.06 1.46 5.71
C SER A 122 -2.86 0.30 6.31
N SER A 123 -2.18 -0.77 6.74
CA SER A 123 -2.84 -1.93 7.36
C SER A 123 -1.97 -2.58 8.44
N ARG A 124 -2.60 -3.42 9.26
CA ARG A 124 -1.97 -4.21 10.32
C ARG A 124 -2.51 -5.63 10.27
N SER A 125 -1.68 -6.60 10.64
CA SER A 125 -2.14 -7.97 10.86
C SER A 125 -2.69 -8.15 12.27
N ASP A 126 -3.38 -9.27 12.46
CA ASP A 126 -3.70 -9.79 13.78
C ASP A 126 -2.44 -10.05 14.61
N VAL A 127 -2.64 -10.08 15.92
CA VAL A 127 -1.56 -10.35 16.87
C VAL A 127 -1.32 -11.86 16.97
N VAL A 128 -0.08 -12.27 16.72
CA VAL A 128 0.40 -13.64 16.93
C VAL A 128 1.12 -13.74 18.27
N ARG A 129 0.66 -14.64 19.14
CA ARG A 129 1.35 -14.96 20.40
C ARG A 129 2.34 -16.11 20.20
N VAL A 130 3.57 -15.91 20.66
CA VAL A 130 4.59 -16.95 20.84
C VAL A 130 4.65 -17.27 22.32
N ARG A 131 4.33 -18.50 22.71
CA ARG A 131 4.49 -18.97 24.09
C ARG A 131 5.87 -19.60 24.22
N VAL A 132 6.60 -19.18 25.24
CA VAL A 132 7.90 -19.75 25.62
C VAL A 132 7.75 -20.35 27.00
N ALA A 133 8.15 -21.61 27.16
CA ALA A 133 8.22 -22.35 28.41
C ALA A 133 9.35 -23.38 28.34
#